data_AF-A0A2E1EPS9-F1
#
_entry.id   AF-A0A2E1EPS9-F1
#
_cell.length_a   1.000
_cell.length_b   1.000
_cell.length_c   1.000
_cell.angle_alpha   90.00
_cell.angle_beta   90.00
_cell.angle_gamma   90.00
#
_symmetry.space_group_name_H-M   'P 1'
#
loop_
_entity.id
_entity.type
_entity.pdbx_description
1 polymer ?
#
loop_
_entity_poly.entity_id
_entity_poly.type
_entity_poly.pdbx_seq_one_letter_code
_entity_poly.pdbx_strand_id
1 'polypeptide(L)'
;MSINDLDSFKKVMIENSYEIAYDDTMTTGDIIYAYNPTRKFSEVFGEKIDSAKWGSYSKDDSWLFQFSDQKTLIDKFSNYDVIIKNIKSECKYVNIKKYKDIEFVTYNCQESKFDGTIGFAVDGGTAFIVYFPSEMQVLR
;
A
#
# COMPACT_ATOMS: atom_id res chain seq x y z
N MET A 1 -9.88 6.43 -10.60
CA MET A 1 -8.86 5.46 -11.07
C MET A 1 -8.91 4.27 -10.12
N SER A 2 -8.79 3.04 -10.60
CA SER A 2 -8.89 1.83 -9.78
C SER A 2 -7.63 0.98 -9.97
N ILE A 3 -7.15 0.35 -8.90
CA ILE A 3 -6.02 -0.59 -8.89
C ILE A 3 -6.60 -1.98 -8.73
N ASN A 4 -6.71 -2.73 -9.83
CA ASN A 4 -7.40 -4.00 -9.89
C ASN A 4 -6.50 -5.16 -10.34
N ASP A 5 -5.30 -4.84 -10.80
CA ASP A 5 -4.32 -5.77 -11.36
C ASP A 5 -2.92 -5.15 -11.28
N LEU A 6 -1.91 -5.95 -11.64
CA LEU A 6 -0.51 -5.52 -11.65
C LEU A 6 -0.27 -4.32 -12.59
N ASP A 7 -0.95 -4.24 -13.73
CA ASP A 7 -0.75 -3.17 -14.71
C ASP A 7 -1.26 -1.81 -14.19
N SER A 8 -2.48 -1.79 -13.65
CA SER A 8 -3.07 -0.61 -13.01
C SER A 8 -2.30 -0.19 -11.75
N PHE A 9 -1.75 -1.14 -11.00
CA PHE A 9 -0.83 -0.85 -9.89
C PHE A 9 0.45 -0.16 -10.40
N LYS A 10 1.15 -0.76 -11.38
CA LYS A 10 2.36 -0.19 -11.99
C LYS A 10 2.11 1.20 -12.54
N LYS A 11 0.97 1.41 -13.20
CA LYS A 11 0.54 2.73 -13.70
C LYS A 11 0.48 3.76 -12.59
N VAL A 12 -0.19 3.46 -11.47
CA VAL A 12 -0.28 4.39 -10.32
C VAL A 12 1.11 4.71 -9.77
N MET A 13 2.00 3.72 -9.64
CA MET A 13 3.37 3.96 -9.16
C MET A 13 4.13 4.93 -10.07
N ILE A 14 4.10 4.66 -11.38
CA ILE A 14 4.84 5.43 -12.39
C ILE A 14 4.29 6.86 -12.48
N GLU A 15 2.97 7.04 -12.55
CA GLU A 15 2.34 8.37 -12.61
C GLU A 15 2.61 9.21 -11.34
N ASN A 16 2.90 8.55 -10.21
CA ASN A 16 3.25 9.22 -8.95
C ASN A 16 4.75 9.24 -8.66
N SER A 17 5.59 9.00 -9.68
CA SER A 17 7.06 9.10 -9.61
C SER A 17 7.72 8.15 -8.60
N TYR A 18 7.17 6.94 -8.43
CA TYR A 18 7.86 5.87 -7.72
C TYR A 18 8.78 5.10 -8.68
N GLU A 19 9.86 4.55 -8.13
CA GLU A 19 10.85 3.75 -8.85
C GLU A 19 10.80 2.28 -8.39
N ILE A 20 11.15 1.35 -9.29
CA ILE A 20 11.25 -0.07 -8.92
C ILE A 20 12.39 -0.25 -7.91
N ALA A 21 12.05 -0.82 -6.75
CA ALA A 21 12.99 -1.18 -5.70
C ALA A 21 13.31 -2.68 -5.70
N TYR A 22 12.32 -3.51 -6.03
CA TYR A 22 12.45 -4.96 -6.14
C TYR A 22 11.40 -5.50 -7.13
N ASP A 23 11.79 -6.45 -7.97
CA ASP A 23 10.90 -7.12 -8.92
C ASP A 23 11.23 -8.61 -8.96
N ASP A 24 10.29 -9.42 -8.47
CA ASP A 24 10.33 -10.87 -8.56
C ASP A 24 8.98 -11.40 -9.08
N THR A 25 8.43 -10.65 -10.04
CA THR A 25 7.14 -10.99 -10.68
C THR A 25 7.17 -12.33 -11.41
N MET A 26 8.37 -12.80 -11.80
CA MET A 26 8.55 -14.07 -12.49
C MET A 26 8.52 -15.30 -11.57
N THR A 27 8.87 -15.18 -10.29
CA THR A 27 8.94 -16.34 -9.39
C THR A 27 7.93 -16.28 -8.25
N THR A 28 7.85 -15.15 -7.54
CA THR A 28 6.91 -14.95 -6.42
C THR A 28 5.67 -14.18 -6.83
N GLY A 29 5.75 -13.40 -7.91
CA GLY A 29 4.68 -12.48 -8.33
C GLY A 29 4.70 -11.16 -7.58
N ASP A 30 5.74 -10.90 -6.78
CA ASP A 30 5.86 -9.70 -5.97
C ASP A 30 6.61 -8.58 -6.73
N ILE A 31 6.15 -7.34 -6.57
CA ILE A 31 6.87 -6.14 -7.01
C ILE A 31 6.78 -5.05 -5.96
N ILE A 32 7.88 -4.33 -5.77
CA ILE A 32 7.99 -3.23 -4.80
C ILE A 32 8.51 -1.99 -5.49
N TYR A 33 7.81 -0.89 -5.23
CA TYR A 33 8.15 0.46 -5.65
C TYR A 33 8.47 1.34 -4.46
N ALA A 34 9.41 2.26 -4.63
CA ALA A 34 9.84 3.22 -3.62
C ALA A 34 9.80 4.65 -4.17
N TYR A 35 9.39 5.61 -3.35
CA TYR A 35 9.41 7.03 -3.71
C TYR A 35 10.72 7.67 -3.27
N ASN A 36 11.44 8.33 -4.20
CA ASN A 36 12.75 8.95 -3.94
C ASN A 36 13.69 8.06 -3.09
N PRO A 37 13.95 6.81 -3.51
CA PRO A 37 14.76 5.88 -2.73
C PRO A 37 16.21 6.38 -2.60
N THR A 38 16.78 6.19 -1.42
CA THR A 38 18.23 6.29 -1.22
C THR A 38 18.83 4.89 -1.16
N ARG A 39 19.86 4.66 -1.98
CA ARG A 39 20.55 3.37 -2.06
C ARG A 39 21.87 3.47 -1.31
N LYS A 40 22.08 2.58 -0.35
CA LYS A 40 23.32 2.48 0.42
C LYS A 40 23.84 1.06 0.29
N PHE A 41 25.08 0.92 -0.14
CA PHE A 41 25.73 -0.37 -0.15
C PHE A 41 26.36 -0.63 1.23
N SER A 42 26.14 -1.84 1.76
CA SER A 42 26.83 -2.38 2.92
C SER A 42 27.49 -3.69 2.53
N GLU A 43 28.77 -3.86 2.88
CA GLU A 43 29.50 -5.11 2.60
C GLU A 43 28.89 -6.32 3.31
N VAL A 44 28.15 -6.11 4.41
CA VAL A 44 27.55 -7.19 5.22
C VAL A 44 26.15 -7.57 4.75
N PHE A 45 25.35 -6.59 4.30
CA PHE A 45 23.92 -6.78 4.02
C PHE A 45 23.55 -6.54 2.54
N GLY A 46 24.52 -6.20 1.69
CA GLY A 46 24.30 -5.84 0.31
C GLY A 46 23.68 -4.45 0.16
N GLU A 47 22.91 -4.27 -0.92
CA GLU A 47 22.19 -3.02 -1.17
C GLU A 47 21.03 -2.84 -0.20
N LYS A 48 21.05 -1.73 0.54
CA LYS A 48 19.94 -1.27 1.36
C LYS A 48 19.25 -0.11 0.65
N ILE A 49 17.94 -0.23 0.47
CA ILE A 49 17.09 0.82 -0.08
C ILE A 49 16.28 1.42 1.07
N ASP A 50 16.43 2.73 1.28
CA ASP A 50 15.64 3.48 2.25
C ASP A 50 14.71 4.45 1.51
N SER A 51 13.42 4.44 1.86
CA SER A 51 12.41 5.38 1.36
C SER A 51 11.35 5.66 2.44
N ALA A 52 10.76 6.85 2.38
CA ALA A 52 9.64 7.22 3.23
C ALA A 52 8.30 6.69 2.72
N LYS A 53 8.20 6.27 1.45
CA LYS A 53 6.94 5.74 0.89
C LYS A 53 7.20 4.53 0.01
N TRP A 54 6.39 3.51 0.21
CA TRP A 54 6.50 2.24 -0.50
C TRP A 54 5.15 1.84 -1.07
N GLY A 55 5.18 1.18 -2.21
CA GLY A 55 4.05 0.44 -2.77
C GLY A 55 4.51 -0.99 -3.03
N SER A 56 3.74 -1.99 -2.58
CA SER A 56 3.96 -3.38 -2.94
C SER A 56 2.70 -3.98 -3.54
N TYR A 57 2.89 -4.87 -4.50
CA TYR A 57 1.85 -5.70 -5.08
C TYR A 57 2.28 -7.16 -4.99
N SER A 58 1.33 -8.03 -4.65
CA SER A 58 1.55 -9.46 -4.49
C SER A 58 0.71 -10.27 -5.46
N LYS A 59 1.11 -11.53 -5.68
CA LYS A 59 0.45 -12.45 -6.61
C LYS A 59 -1.03 -12.75 -6.35
N ASP A 60 -1.50 -12.46 -5.14
CA ASP A 60 -2.89 -12.63 -4.73
C ASP A 60 -3.73 -11.38 -5.04
N ASP A 61 -3.21 -10.49 -5.88
CA ASP A 61 -3.77 -9.19 -6.26
C ASP A 61 -3.95 -8.22 -5.09
N SER A 62 -3.38 -8.53 -3.93
CA SER A 62 -3.28 -7.57 -2.85
C SER A 62 -2.20 -6.55 -3.11
N TRP A 63 -2.44 -5.33 -2.63
CA TRP A 63 -1.45 -4.28 -2.63
C TRP A 63 -1.42 -3.55 -1.31
N LEU A 64 -0.27 -2.98 -0.99
CA LEU A 64 -0.01 -2.23 0.22
C LEU A 64 0.75 -0.95 -0.12
N PHE A 65 0.28 0.16 0.44
CA PHE A 65 1.01 1.40 0.52
C PHE A 65 1.47 1.65 1.94
N GLN A 66 2.74 1.98 2.09
CA GLN A 66 3.36 2.34 3.35
C GLN A 66 3.82 3.79 3.30
N PHE A 67 3.56 4.55 4.35
CA PHE A 67 4.03 5.91 4.53
C PHE A 67 4.71 6.02 5.89
N SER A 68 6.03 6.15 5.87
CA SER A 68 6.86 6.31 7.05
C SER A 68 6.97 7.79 7.45
N ASP A 69 7.01 8.02 8.76
CA ASP A 69 7.53 9.24 9.38
C ASP A 69 6.77 10.55 9.05
N GLN A 70 5.55 10.70 9.61
CA GLN A 70 4.78 11.96 9.55
C GLN A 70 5.29 13.04 10.52
N LYS A 71 6.59 13.31 10.55
CA LYS A 71 7.20 14.19 11.57
C LYS A 71 6.86 15.66 11.39
N THR A 72 6.60 16.14 10.18
CA THR A 72 6.29 17.55 9.94
C THR A 72 4.78 17.79 9.79
N LEU A 73 4.35 19.03 10.08
CA LEU A 73 2.97 19.48 9.85
C LEU A 73 2.54 19.34 8.38
N ILE A 74 3.48 19.40 7.44
CA ILE A 74 3.26 19.16 6.01
C ILE A 74 3.05 17.67 5.74
N ASP A 75 3.78 16.80 6.45
CA ASP A 75 3.56 15.34 6.39
C ASP A 75 2.24 14.91 7.04
N LYS A 76 1.65 15.72 7.93
CA LYS A 76 0.28 15.50 8.39
C LYS A 76 -0.76 15.78 7.31
N PHE A 77 -0.51 16.71 6.38
CA PHE A 77 -1.31 16.86 5.16
C PHE A 77 -0.84 15.94 4.01
N SER A 78 -0.10 14.86 4.35
CA SER A 78 0.46 13.95 3.36
C SER A 78 -0.59 13.24 2.52
N ASN A 79 -0.09 12.62 1.44
CA ASN A 79 -0.83 11.71 0.57
C ASN A 79 -1.72 10.74 1.36
N TYR A 80 -1.29 10.24 2.52
CA TYR A 80 -2.10 9.33 3.34
C TYR A 80 -3.43 9.96 3.79
N ASP A 81 -3.37 11.13 4.44
CA ASP A 81 -4.56 11.82 4.98
C ASP A 81 -5.57 12.19 3.90
N VAL A 82 -5.07 12.61 2.73
CA VAL A 82 -5.90 12.90 1.55
C VAL A 82 -6.55 11.63 1.03
N ILE A 83 -5.80 10.53 0.89
CA ILE A 83 -6.33 9.26 0.39
C ILE A 83 -7.40 8.70 1.35
N ILE A 84 -7.13 8.65 2.66
CA ILE A 84 -8.11 8.12 3.62
C ILE A 84 -9.36 9.00 3.70
N LYS A 85 -9.24 10.32 3.52
CA LYS A 85 -10.39 11.23 3.48
C LYS A 85 -11.29 10.89 2.30
N ASN A 86 -10.71 10.68 1.12
CA ASN A 86 -11.45 10.30 -0.08
C ASN A 86 -12.11 8.91 0.08
N ILE A 87 -11.39 7.93 0.64
CA ILE A 87 -11.97 6.61 0.97
C ILE A 87 -13.16 6.76 1.91
N LYS A 88 -13.03 7.54 2.98
CA LYS A 88 -14.11 7.74 3.96
C LYS A 88 -15.32 8.47 3.36
N SER A 89 -15.14 9.33 2.37
CA SER A 89 -16.25 10.04 1.71
C SER A 89 -16.94 9.23 0.63
N GLU A 90 -16.21 8.37 -0.07
CA GLU A 90 -16.72 7.63 -1.25
C GLU A 90 -17.09 6.17 -0.93
N CYS A 91 -16.59 5.64 0.19
CA CYS A 91 -16.71 4.23 0.55
C CYS A 91 -17.42 4.05 1.90
N LYS A 92 -18.00 2.88 2.12
CA LYS A 92 -18.73 2.53 3.35
C LYS A 92 -17.87 1.68 4.26
N TYR A 93 -17.87 2.01 5.55
CA TYR A 93 -17.25 1.17 6.57
C TYR A 93 -17.83 -0.25 6.53
N VAL A 94 -16.97 -1.26 6.72
CA VAL A 94 -17.33 -2.68 6.75
C VAL A 94 -17.06 -3.27 8.14
N ASN A 95 -15.79 -3.44 8.49
CA ASN A 95 -15.37 -4.02 9.77
C ASN A 95 -13.90 -3.67 10.09
N ILE A 96 -13.44 -4.09 11.26
CA ILE A 96 -12.01 -4.15 11.58
C ILE A 96 -11.47 -5.53 11.16
N LYS A 97 -10.32 -5.57 10.48
CA LYS A 97 -9.60 -6.80 10.12
C LYS A 97 -8.21 -6.80 10.74
N LYS A 98 -7.78 -7.94 11.29
CA LYS A 98 -6.42 -8.12 11.80
C LYS A 98 -5.55 -8.77 10.74
N TYR A 99 -4.42 -8.16 10.38
CA TYR A 99 -3.44 -8.71 9.44
C TYR A 99 -2.02 -8.40 9.95
N LYS A 100 -1.17 -9.44 10.06
CA LYS A 100 0.20 -9.34 10.61
C LYS A 100 0.26 -8.54 11.92
N ASP A 101 -0.66 -8.85 12.83
CA ASP A 101 -0.83 -8.20 14.14
C ASP A 101 -1.28 -6.74 14.16
N ILE A 102 -1.60 -6.16 13.00
CA ILE A 102 -2.14 -4.81 12.88
C ILE A 102 -3.63 -4.87 12.61
N GLU A 103 -4.40 -4.02 13.30
CA GLU A 103 -5.85 -3.86 13.08
C GLU A 103 -6.12 -2.76 12.06
N PHE A 104 -6.79 -3.11 10.97
CA PHE A 104 -7.17 -2.23 9.88
C PHE A 104 -8.66 -1.94 9.94
N VAL A 105 -9.03 -0.66 9.94
CA VAL A 105 -10.42 -0.27 9.64
C VAL A 105 -10.63 -0.42 8.14
N THR A 106 -11.67 -1.15 7.73
CA THR A 106 -11.90 -1.48 6.33
C THR A 106 -13.17 -0.86 5.76
N TYR A 107 -13.10 -0.54 4.47
CA TYR A 107 -14.13 0.13 3.70
C TYR A 107 -14.36 -0.60 2.37
N ASN A 108 -15.60 -0.56 1.89
CA ASN A 108 -15.99 -1.04 0.57
C ASN A 108 -16.52 0.15 -0.26
N CYS A 109 -15.96 0.32 -1.46
CA CYS A 109 -16.29 1.39 -2.39
C CYS A 109 -17.26 0.84 -3.45
N GLN A 110 -18.56 1.14 -3.33
CA GLN A 110 -19.61 0.54 -4.17
C GLN A 110 -19.46 0.86 -5.67
N GLU A 111 -18.84 1.98 -6.01
CA GLU A 111 -18.57 2.38 -7.41
C GLU A 111 -17.28 1.75 -7.97
N SER A 112 -16.51 1.07 -7.12
CA SER A 112 -15.30 0.43 -7.57
C SER A 112 -15.59 -0.86 -8.32
N LYS A 113 -14.77 -1.13 -9.34
CA LYS A 113 -14.82 -2.40 -10.09
C LYS A 113 -14.06 -3.54 -9.39
N PHE A 114 -13.46 -3.28 -8.23
CA PHE A 114 -12.69 -4.30 -7.50
C PHE A 114 -13.58 -5.04 -6.49
N ASP A 115 -13.38 -6.35 -6.40
CA ASP A 115 -14.07 -7.21 -5.44
C ASP A 115 -13.20 -7.39 -4.19
N GLY A 116 -13.39 -6.50 -3.21
CA GLY A 116 -12.65 -6.53 -1.96
C GLY A 116 -12.91 -5.34 -1.04
N THR A 117 -12.06 -5.17 -0.03
CA THR A 117 -12.11 -4.04 0.91
C THR A 117 -10.77 -3.33 0.99
N ILE A 118 -10.79 -2.01 1.10
CA ILE A 118 -9.59 -1.23 1.40
C ILE A 118 -9.52 -1.00 2.91
N GLY A 119 -8.43 -1.40 3.53
CA GLY A 119 -8.13 -1.12 4.93
C GLY A 119 -7.05 -0.06 5.10
N PHE A 120 -7.08 0.65 6.22
CA PHE A 120 -5.98 1.52 6.60
C PHE A 120 -5.77 1.51 8.12
N ALA A 121 -4.51 1.70 8.52
CA ALA A 121 -4.07 1.68 9.91
C ALA A 121 -2.84 2.57 10.10
N VAL A 122 -2.54 2.92 11.35
CA VAL A 122 -1.25 3.50 11.74
C VAL A 122 -0.70 2.62 12.86
N ASP A 123 0.50 2.09 12.68
CA ASP A 123 1.20 1.28 13.66
C ASP A 123 2.67 1.68 13.74
N GLY A 124 3.19 1.83 14.96
CA GLY A 124 4.59 2.23 15.18
C GLY A 124 5.04 3.52 14.49
N GLY A 125 4.12 4.47 14.23
CA GLY A 125 4.41 5.72 13.50
C GLY A 125 4.48 5.55 11.97
N THR A 126 4.08 4.40 11.45
CA THR A 126 3.95 4.10 10.02
C THR A 126 2.49 3.98 9.65
N ALA A 127 2.08 4.67 8.59
CA ALA A 127 0.72 4.58 8.07
C ALA A 127 0.64 3.58 6.92
N PHE A 128 -0.43 2.79 6.90
CA PHE A 128 -0.65 1.71 5.95
C PHE A 128 -2.00 1.87 5.27
N ILE A 129 -2.04 1.62 3.96
CA ILE A 129 -3.27 1.41 3.19
C ILE A 129 -3.13 0.09 2.47
N VAL A 130 -4.08 -0.82 2.66
CA VAL A 130 -3.99 -2.20 2.17
C VAL A 130 -5.27 -2.55 1.44
N TYR A 131 -5.14 -3.23 0.31
CA TYR A 131 -6.27 -3.87 -0.34
C TYR A 131 -6.36 -5.34 0.06
N PHE A 132 -7.56 -5.73 0.49
CA PHE A 132 -7.92 -7.10 0.82
C PHE A 132 -8.91 -7.63 -0.24
N PRO A 133 -8.41 -8.36 -1.26
CA PRO A 133 -9.25 -9.09 -2.21
C PRO A 133 -10.29 -9.96 -1.50
N SER A 134 -11.47 -10.11 -2.09
CA SER A 134 -12.57 -10.90 -1.51
C SER A 134 -12.20 -12.36 -1.22
N GLU A 135 -11.31 -12.96 -2.02
CA GLU A 135 -10.83 -14.33 -1.81
C GLU A 135 -10.02 -14.49 -0.49
N MET A 136 -9.32 -13.44 -0.05
CA MET A 136 -8.61 -13.43 1.24
C MET A 136 -9.52 -13.25 2.45
N GLN A 137 -10.81 -12.96 2.25
CA GLN A 137 -11.77 -12.75 3.35
C GLN A 137 -12.39 -14.06 3.86
N VAL A 138 -12.11 -15.18 3.18
CA VAL A 138 -12.67 -16.51 3.47
C VAL A 138 -11.75 -17.35 4.37
N LEU A 139 -10.49 -16.95 4.54
CA LEU A 139 -9.54 -17.59 5.46
C LEU A 139 -9.78 -17.07 6.89
N ARG A 140 -10.75 -17.67 7.59
CA ARG A 140 -10.94 -17.54 9.04
C ARG A 140 -10.22 -18.65 9.79
#